data_AF-A0A2W2JBB5-F1
#
_entry.id   AF-A0A2W2JBB5-F1
#
_cell.length_a   1.000
_cell.length_b   1.000
_cell.length_c   1.000
_cell.angle_alpha   90.00
_cell.angle_beta   90.00
_cell.angle_gamma   90.00
#
_symmetry.space_group_name_H-M   'P 1'
#
loop_
_entity.id
_entity.type
_entity.pdbx_description
1 polymer ?
#
loop_
_entity_poly.entity_id
_entity_poly.type
_entity_poly.pdbx_seq_one_letter_code
_entity_poly.pdbx_strand_id
1 'polypeptide(L)'
;AAVVGALGQGLAAKGNSAKDSGDAARCVDAGKPDPARAAANGAAYLAQVVAKDGHLTSVLPGATDQPDYGNTADAVVALAAQGGAAQAQKPLKWLEQHAEAWADQGGPAAYAQLVFAAHAAGADPRDFGGIDLVERLNATGPAPQATAVGKTAEDSKGTKAAEKSSKDDSPFGVWWIVGVFLVAGIGIGFLLSGRRNKP
;
A
#
# COMPACT_ATOMS: atom_id res chain seq x y z
N ALA A 1 -3.05 10.95 8.76
CA ALA A 1 -4.45 10.48 8.56
C ALA A 1 -5.56 11.56 8.44
N ALA A 2 -5.74 12.50 9.40
CA ALA A 2 -6.96 13.33 9.47
C ALA A 2 -7.23 14.22 8.24
N VAL A 3 -6.20 14.87 7.68
CA VAL A 3 -6.31 15.67 6.43
C VAL A 3 -6.88 14.82 5.30
N VAL A 4 -6.31 13.63 5.10
CA VAL A 4 -6.67 12.68 4.04
C VAL A 4 -8.12 12.21 4.20
N GLY A 5 -8.53 11.89 5.43
CA GLY A 5 -9.91 11.51 5.74
C GLY A 5 -10.92 12.65 5.53
N ALA A 6 -10.55 13.89 5.87
CA ALA A 6 -11.38 15.07 5.62
C ALA A 6 -11.53 15.40 4.12
N LEU A 7 -10.56 15.00 3.30
CA LEU A 7 -10.63 15.01 1.83
C LEU A 7 -11.43 13.83 1.24
N GLY A 8 -11.88 12.88 2.07
CA GLY A 8 -12.54 11.66 1.61
C GLY A 8 -11.60 10.68 0.89
N GLN A 9 -10.29 10.81 1.07
CA GLN A 9 -9.28 9.93 0.50
C GLN A 9 -8.88 8.81 1.48
N GLY A 10 -8.46 7.67 0.92
CA GLY A 10 -7.90 6.54 1.69
C GLY A 10 -6.39 6.66 1.93
N LEU A 11 -5.78 5.62 2.49
CA LEU A 11 -4.34 5.58 2.79
C LEU A 11 -3.44 5.66 1.53
N ALA A 12 -3.91 5.10 0.41
CA ALA A 12 -3.29 5.27 -0.90
C ALA A 12 -3.78 6.57 -1.57
N ALA A 13 -3.70 7.69 -0.85
CA ALA A 13 -4.11 8.98 -1.37
C ALA A 13 -3.25 9.38 -2.55
N LYS A 14 -3.90 9.90 -3.59
CA LYS A 14 -3.21 10.51 -4.73
C LYS A 14 -2.98 11.97 -4.43
N GLY A 15 -1.77 12.45 -4.67
CA GLY A 15 -1.46 13.87 -4.56
C GLY A 15 -2.36 14.70 -5.48
N ASN A 16 -2.74 15.88 -5.00
CA ASN A 16 -3.51 16.82 -5.81
C ASN A 16 -2.70 17.22 -7.05
N SER A 17 -3.36 17.35 -8.19
CA SER A 17 -2.66 17.70 -9.43
C SER A 17 -2.13 19.13 -9.32
N ALA A 18 -0.98 19.44 -9.93
CA ALA A 18 -0.42 20.80 -9.94
C ALA A 18 -1.38 21.87 -10.50
N LYS A 19 -2.39 21.46 -11.29
CA LYS A 19 -3.45 22.34 -11.82
C LYS A 19 -4.52 22.69 -10.78
N ASP A 20 -4.68 21.82 -9.79
CA ASP A 20 -5.66 21.91 -8.70
C ASP A 20 -4.98 22.29 -7.36
N SER A 21 -3.65 22.37 -7.36
CA SER A 21 -2.83 22.96 -6.30
C SER A 21 -3.20 24.43 -6.15
N GLY A 22 -4.13 24.73 -5.25
CA GLY A 22 -4.31 26.10 -4.77
C GLY A 22 -3.02 26.66 -4.17
N ASP A 23 -2.99 27.97 -3.94
CA ASP A 23 -1.95 28.63 -3.14
C ASP A 23 -1.62 27.81 -1.90
N ALA A 24 -0.34 27.82 -1.49
CA ALA A 24 0.14 27.15 -0.27
C ALA A 24 -0.89 27.30 0.85
N ALA A 25 -1.31 26.18 1.44
CA ALA A 25 -2.46 26.12 2.33
C ALA A 25 -2.36 27.21 3.41
N ARG A 26 -3.28 28.17 3.39
CA ARG A 26 -3.40 29.22 4.40
C ARG A 26 -4.55 28.84 5.33
N CYS A 27 -4.33 28.91 6.64
CA CYS A 27 -5.40 28.75 7.61
C CYS A 27 -6.46 29.83 7.40
N VAL A 28 -7.73 29.44 7.38
CA VAL A 28 -8.86 30.37 7.34
C VAL A 28 -9.85 30.08 8.48
N ASP A 29 -10.19 31.13 9.24
CA ASP A 29 -10.91 31.02 10.53
C ASP A 29 -12.44 31.18 10.43
N ALA A 30 -12.98 31.55 9.27
CA ALA A 30 -14.39 31.95 9.14
C ALA A 30 -15.30 30.86 8.53
N GLY A 31 -16.47 30.64 9.14
CA GLY A 31 -17.61 29.93 8.54
C GLY A 31 -18.10 28.66 9.27
N LYS A 32 -19.19 28.07 8.76
CA LYS A 32 -19.75 26.80 9.26
C LYS A 32 -18.77 25.65 9.03
N PRO A 33 -18.65 24.67 9.94
CA PRO A 33 -17.74 23.53 9.80
C PRO A 33 -17.78 22.90 8.40
N ASP A 34 -16.61 22.69 7.82
CA ASP A 34 -16.43 22.15 6.47
C ASP A 34 -15.20 21.22 6.43
N PRO A 35 -15.34 19.96 5.98
CA PRO A 35 -14.23 19.01 5.90
C PRO A 35 -13.06 19.49 5.03
N ALA A 36 -13.35 20.12 3.88
CA ALA A 36 -12.29 20.59 2.99
C ALA A 36 -11.44 21.70 3.65
N ARG A 37 -12.09 22.61 4.38
CA ARG A 37 -11.38 23.61 5.20
C ARG A 37 -10.58 22.97 6.34
N ALA A 38 -11.12 21.96 7.01
CA ALA A 38 -10.38 21.25 8.06
C ALA A 38 -9.10 20.59 7.49
N ALA A 39 -9.19 19.99 6.29
CA ALA A 39 -8.05 19.43 5.57
C ALA A 39 -7.01 20.52 5.22
N ALA A 40 -7.47 21.65 4.66
CA ALA A 40 -6.61 22.78 4.32
C ALA A 40 -5.87 23.35 5.54
N ASN A 41 -6.57 23.60 6.65
CA ASN A 41 -5.97 24.11 7.88
C ASN A 41 -5.00 23.10 8.51
N GLY A 42 -5.34 21.80 8.50
CA GLY A 42 -4.45 20.75 8.97
C GLY A 42 -3.16 20.64 8.15
N ALA A 43 -3.27 20.70 6.83
CA ALA A 43 -2.11 20.71 5.94
C ALA A 43 -1.25 21.98 6.10
N ALA A 44 -1.87 23.14 6.29
CA ALA A 44 -1.18 24.39 6.57
C ALA A 44 -0.33 24.30 7.85
N TYR A 45 -0.91 23.74 8.92
CA TYR A 45 -0.18 23.48 10.15
C TYR A 45 1.00 22.52 9.92
N LEU A 46 0.77 21.39 9.24
CA LEU A 46 1.84 20.43 8.94
C LEU A 46 2.97 21.08 8.13
N ALA A 47 2.63 21.88 7.12
CA ALA A 47 3.60 22.58 6.29
C ALA A 47 4.47 23.52 7.14
N GLN A 48 3.87 24.25 8.08
CA GLN A 48 4.59 25.12 9.01
C GLN A 48 5.54 24.32 9.93
N VAL A 49 5.09 23.20 10.49
CA VAL A 49 5.91 22.42 11.45
C VAL A 49 7.12 21.80 10.74
N VAL A 50 6.94 21.20 9.56
CA VAL A 50 8.05 20.58 8.81
C VAL A 50 8.93 21.59 8.08
N ALA A 51 8.53 22.88 8.02
CA ALA A 51 9.28 23.92 7.29
C ALA A 51 10.68 24.15 7.85
N LYS A 52 10.93 23.88 9.14
CA LYS A 52 12.25 24.04 9.76
C LYS A 52 13.16 22.87 9.39
N ASP A 53 12.87 21.70 9.91
CA ASP A 53 13.79 20.55 9.88
C ASP A 53 13.48 19.53 8.79
N GLY A 54 12.32 19.64 8.13
CA GLY A 54 11.86 18.67 7.13
C GLY A 54 11.25 17.42 7.76
N HIS A 55 11.07 17.37 9.07
CA HIS A 55 10.39 16.28 9.74
C HIS A 55 9.56 16.80 10.90
N LEU A 56 8.70 15.93 11.41
CA LEU A 56 8.05 16.13 12.70
C LEU A 56 8.97 15.62 13.81
N THR A 57 8.91 16.25 14.97
CA THR A 57 9.58 15.78 16.19
C THR A 57 8.57 15.03 17.05
N SER A 58 8.97 13.87 17.57
CA SER A 58 8.14 13.04 18.44
C SER A 58 7.80 13.81 19.72
N VAL A 59 6.52 13.82 20.10
CA VAL A 59 6.00 14.47 21.31
C VAL A 59 5.70 13.49 22.46
N LEU A 60 6.33 12.30 22.44
CA LEU A 60 6.11 11.27 23.45
C LEU A 60 6.54 11.76 24.84
N PRO A 61 5.63 11.89 25.83
CA PRO A 61 5.98 12.43 27.14
C PRO A 61 7.05 11.60 27.85
N GLY A 62 8.09 12.27 28.33
CA GLY A 62 9.20 11.64 29.06
C GLY A 62 10.29 11.03 28.18
N ALA A 63 10.19 11.11 26.85
CA ALA A 63 11.26 10.77 25.93
C ALA A 63 12.07 12.00 25.52
N THR A 64 13.32 11.80 25.10
CA THR A 64 14.12 12.84 24.45
C THR A 64 13.52 13.17 23.08
N ASP A 65 13.56 14.45 22.71
CA ASP A 65 13.18 14.89 21.37
C ASP A 65 13.98 14.14 20.30
N GLN A 66 13.27 13.55 19.35
CA GLN A 66 13.84 12.81 18.23
C GLN A 66 12.91 12.90 17.01
N PRO A 67 13.43 12.71 15.79
CA PRO A 67 12.59 12.69 14.61
C PRO A 67 11.50 11.62 14.68
N ASP A 68 10.30 11.97 14.23
CA ASP A 68 9.16 11.08 14.11
C ASP A 68 8.95 10.69 12.65
N TYR A 69 9.61 9.62 12.23
CA TYR A 69 9.59 9.14 10.85
C TYR A 69 8.19 8.75 10.37
N GLY A 70 7.44 8.02 11.21
CA GLY A 70 6.10 7.56 10.87
C GLY A 70 5.13 8.71 10.66
N ASN A 71 5.09 9.67 11.60
CA ASN A 71 4.23 10.84 11.43
C ASN A 71 4.75 11.77 10.31
N THR A 72 6.06 11.80 10.04
CA THR A 72 6.62 12.55 8.89
C THR A 72 6.17 11.94 7.55
N ALA A 73 6.14 10.61 7.43
CA ALA A 73 5.60 9.93 6.26
C ALA A 73 4.09 10.23 6.07
N ASP A 74 3.32 10.18 7.16
CA ASP A 74 1.91 10.59 7.17
C ASP A 74 1.71 12.07 6.77
N ALA A 75 2.64 12.96 7.17
CA ALA A 75 2.63 14.36 6.79
C ALA A 75 2.90 14.56 5.30
N VAL A 76 3.83 13.79 4.71
CA VAL A 76 4.05 13.79 3.25
C VAL A 76 2.76 13.41 2.52
N VAL A 77 2.08 12.35 2.94
CA VAL A 77 0.79 11.94 2.35
C VAL A 77 -0.25 13.06 2.45
N ALA A 78 -0.39 13.68 3.63
CA ALA A 78 -1.35 14.76 3.86
C ALA A 78 -1.06 16.01 3.01
N LEU A 79 0.20 16.43 2.96
CA LEU A 79 0.64 17.61 2.19
C LEU A 79 0.47 17.38 0.70
N ALA A 80 0.83 16.19 0.20
CA ALA A 80 0.65 15.84 -1.19
C ALA A 80 -0.84 15.75 -1.56
N ALA A 81 -1.65 15.10 -0.73
CA ALA A 81 -3.10 14.98 -0.92
C ALA A 81 -3.81 16.34 -0.99
N GLN A 82 -3.45 17.29 -0.11
CA GLN A 82 -4.09 18.61 -0.08
C GLN A 82 -3.53 19.55 -1.17
N GLY A 83 -2.21 19.65 -1.27
CA GLY A 83 -1.51 20.72 -2.01
C GLY A 83 -0.69 20.25 -3.20
N GLY A 84 -0.58 18.93 -3.42
CA GLY A 84 0.23 18.32 -4.47
C GLY A 84 1.69 18.08 -4.06
N ALA A 85 2.41 17.36 -4.92
CA ALA A 85 3.77 16.87 -4.65
C ALA A 85 4.76 17.96 -4.18
N ALA A 86 4.67 19.17 -4.74
CA ALA A 86 5.55 20.28 -4.38
C ALA A 86 5.48 20.66 -2.89
N GLN A 87 4.29 20.58 -2.27
CA GLN A 87 4.10 20.90 -0.86
C GLN A 87 4.70 19.83 0.08
N ALA A 88 4.85 18.61 -0.41
CA ALA A 88 5.39 17.48 0.34
C ALA A 88 6.90 17.26 0.11
N GLN A 89 7.52 17.99 -0.81
CA GLN A 89 8.88 17.70 -1.29
C GLN A 89 9.92 17.73 -0.15
N LYS A 90 9.86 18.74 0.72
CA LYS A 90 10.85 18.89 1.80
C LYS A 90 10.84 17.69 2.76
N PRO A 91 9.70 17.29 3.36
CA PRO A 91 9.68 16.13 4.22
C PRO A 91 9.91 14.81 3.50
N LEU A 92 9.51 14.68 2.23
CA LEU A 92 9.84 13.50 1.42
C LEU A 92 11.35 13.33 1.27
N LYS A 93 12.06 14.39 0.86
CA LYS A 93 13.53 14.38 0.70
C LYS A 93 14.25 14.06 2.00
N TRP A 94 13.72 14.52 3.13
CA TRP A 94 14.28 14.17 4.43
C TRP A 94 14.12 12.66 4.73
N LEU A 95 12.95 12.08 4.45
CA LEU A 95 12.74 10.64 4.63
C LEU A 95 13.65 9.80 3.73
N GLU A 96 13.82 10.17 2.46
CA GLU A 96 14.73 9.48 1.53
C GLU A 96 16.17 9.37 2.06
N GLN A 97 16.60 10.33 2.88
CA GLN A 97 17.97 10.40 3.41
C GLN A 97 18.15 9.73 4.77
N HIS A 98 17.08 9.58 5.56
CA HIS A 98 17.19 9.24 6.99
C HIS A 98 16.34 8.03 7.41
N ALA A 99 15.35 7.63 6.62
CA ALA A 99 14.33 6.69 7.09
C ALA A 99 14.72 5.21 6.97
N GLU A 100 15.82 4.85 6.29
CA GLU A 100 16.20 3.44 6.07
C GLU A 100 16.35 2.66 7.37
N ALA A 101 17.21 3.13 8.28
CA ALA A 101 17.46 2.44 9.55
C ALA A 101 16.19 2.33 10.42
N TRP A 102 15.32 3.36 10.37
CA TRP A 102 14.02 3.31 11.04
C TRP A 102 13.08 2.28 10.41
N ALA A 103 13.04 2.20 9.07
CA ALA A 103 12.19 1.28 8.35
C ALA A 103 12.62 -0.18 8.56
N ASP A 104 13.93 -0.43 8.57
CA ASP A 104 14.51 -1.74 8.90
C ASP A 104 14.08 -2.20 10.30
N GLN A 105 14.09 -1.27 11.28
CA GLN A 105 13.67 -1.57 12.64
C GLN A 105 12.14 -1.71 12.78
N GLY A 106 11.38 -0.88 12.07
CA GLY A 106 9.92 -0.84 12.13
C GLY A 106 9.21 -1.91 11.31
N GLY A 107 9.93 -2.55 10.38
CA GLY A 107 9.45 -3.69 9.59
C GLY A 107 8.33 -3.34 8.60
N PRO A 108 7.36 -4.24 8.33
CA PRO A 108 6.41 -4.10 7.23
C PRO A 108 5.59 -2.80 7.29
N ALA A 109 5.20 -2.35 8.49
CA ALA A 109 4.41 -1.14 8.64
C ALA A 109 5.20 0.11 8.23
N ALA A 110 6.48 0.18 8.61
CA ALA A 110 7.32 1.32 8.31
C ALA A 110 7.61 1.43 6.80
N TYR A 111 7.95 0.31 6.14
CA TYR A 111 8.09 0.31 4.67
C TYR A 111 6.79 0.66 3.97
N ALA A 112 5.64 0.15 4.43
CA ALA A 112 4.34 0.49 3.85
C ALA A 112 4.02 2.00 3.95
N GLN A 113 4.34 2.64 5.07
CA GLN A 113 4.17 4.10 5.21
C GLN A 113 5.07 4.88 4.24
N LEU A 114 6.33 4.47 4.04
CA LEU A 114 7.20 5.10 3.05
C LEU A 114 6.70 4.90 1.63
N VAL A 115 6.13 3.73 1.31
CA VAL A 115 5.50 3.48 0.00
C VAL A 115 4.30 4.41 -0.22
N PHE A 116 3.45 4.63 0.79
CA PHE A 116 2.35 5.59 0.68
C PHE A 116 2.84 7.03 0.51
N ALA A 117 3.88 7.42 1.25
CA ALA A 117 4.50 8.74 1.14
C ALA A 117 5.05 8.99 -0.27
N ALA A 118 5.82 8.05 -0.82
CA ALA A 118 6.33 8.09 -2.18
C ALA A 118 5.19 8.17 -3.21
N HIS A 119 4.20 7.29 -3.09
CA HIS A 119 3.04 7.25 -3.99
C HIS A 119 2.27 8.57 -4.02
N ALA A 120 1.92 9.11 -2.85
CA ALA A 120 1.16 10.34 -2.74
C ALA A 120 1.92 11.53 -3.33
N ALA A 121 3.23 11.61 -3.06
CA ALA A 121 4.09 12.67 -3.56
C ALA A 121 4.59 12.45 -5.01
N GLY A 122 4.22 11.34 -5.65
CA GLY A 122 4.63 11.04 -7.03
C GLY A 122 6.09 10.64 -7.19
N ALA A 123 6.77 10.23 -6.12
CA ALA A 123 8.09 9.60 -6.19
C ALA A 123 7.98 8.11 -6.50
N ASP A 124 9.05 7.52 -7.03
CA ASP A 124 9.11 6.08 -7.28
C ASP A 124 9.41 5.33 -5.97
N PRO A 125 8.49 4.50 -5.44
CA PRO A 125 8.78 3.71 -4.25
C PRO A 125 9.87 2.64 -4.48
N ARG A 126 10.26 2.36 -5.73
CA ARG A 126 11.37 1.45 -6.06
C ARG A 126 12.73 2.13 -6.11
N ASP A 127 12.78 3.46 -6.03
CA ASP A 127 14.00 4.26 -5.94
C ASP A 127 13.82 5.38 -4.90
N PHE A 128 13.61 4.97 -3.65
CA PHE A 128 13.43 5.89 -2.53
C PHE A 128 14.77 6.14 -1.85
N GLY A 129 15.50 7.16 -2.31
CA GLY A 129 16.85 7.41 -1.81
C GLY A 129 17.85 6.30 -2.17
N GLY A 130 17.62 5.59 -3.28
CA GLY A 130 18.43 4.43 -3.70
C GLY A 130 17.95 3.09 -3.14
N ILE A 131 16.80 3.04 -2.47
CA ILE A 131 16.23 1.83 -1.87
C ILE A 131 14.94 1.45 -2.58
N ASP A 132 14.78 0.16 -2.92
CA ASP A 132 13.49 -0.39 -3.37
C ASP A 132 12.62 -0.74 -2.16
N LEU A 133 11.71 0.16 -1.78
CA LEU A 133 10.80 -0.05 -0.65
C LEU A 133 9.83 -1.21 -0.89
N VAL A 134 9.47 -1.48 -2.14
CA VAL A 134 8.53 -2.55 -2.50
C VAL A 134 9.22 -3.90 -2.33
N GLU A 135 10.47 -4.03 -2.78
CA GLU A 135 11.31 -5.20 -2.54
C GLU A 135 11.49 -5.44 -1.03
N ARG A 136 11.88 -4.40 -0.28
CA ARG A 136 12.07 -4.49 1.18
C ARG A 136 10.79 -4.91 1.90
N LEU A 137 9.64 -4.31 1.55
CA LEU A 137 8.35 -4.69 2.12
C LEU A 137 8.00 -6.15 1.80
N ASN A 138 8.15 -6.60 0.55
CA ASN A 138 7.88 -7.98 0.17
C ASN A 138 8.76 -8.98 0.91
N ALA A 139 10.02 -8.62 1.21
CA ALA A 139 10.93 -9.46 1.99
C ALA A 139 10.49 -9.67 3.45
N THR A 140 9.57 -8.86 3.97
CA THR A 140 9.06 -9.00 5.36
C THR A 140 7.96 -10.06 5.52
N GLY A 141 7.47 -10.66 4.42
CA GLY A 141 6.36 -11.60 4.44
C GLY A 141 6.52 -12.76 3.46
N PRO A 142 5.48 -13.60 3.29
CA PRO A 142 5.47 -14.64 2.26
C PRO A 142 5.65 -14.03 0.87
N ALA A 143 6.26 -14.79 -0.04
CA ALA A 143 6.45 -14.34 -1.42
C ALA A 143 5.11 -13.88 -2.04
N PRO A 144 5.07 -12.67 -2.66
CA PRO A 144 3.85 -12.15 -3.24
C PRO A 144 3.35 -13.08 -4.36
N GLN A 145 2.04 -13.32 -4.38
CA GLN A 145 1.43 -14.09 -5.46
C GLN A 145 1.42 -13.25 -6.74
N ALA A 146 1.83 -13.85 -7.85
CA ALA A 146 1.73 -13.22 -9.16
C ALA A 146 0.25 -12.98 -9.49
N THR A 147 -0.19 -11.73 -9.44
CA THR A 147 -1.47 -11.34 -10.04
C THR A 147 -1.24 -11.04 -11.52
N ALA A 148 -2.17 -11.45 -12.38
CA ALA A 148 -2.15 -11.12 -13.79
C ALA A 148 -2.41 -9.61 -13.98
N VAL A 149 -1.37 -8.79 -13.76
CA VAL A 149 -1.41 -7.35 -13.98
C VAL A 149 -1.32 -7.11 -15.48
N GLY A 150 -2.44 -6.79 -16.13
CA GLY A 150 -2.41 -6.47 -17.57
C GLY A 150 -3.71 -6.46 -18.36
N LYS A 151 -4.89 -6.32 -17.74
CA LYS A 151 -6.11 -6.00 -18.50
C LYS A 151 -6.87 -4.88 -17.79
N THR A 152 -6.60 -3.66 -18.25
CA THR A 152 -7.45 -2.48 -18.05
C THR A 152 -8.91 -2.90 -18.24
N ALA A 153 -9.72 -2.64 -17.22
CA ALA A 153 -11.17 -2.81 -17.23
C ALA A 153 -11.86 -1.69 -18.05
N GLU A 154 -11.37 -1.45 -19.26
CA GLU A 154 -12.01 -0.63 -20.29
C GLU A 154 -12.21 -1.51 -21.53
N ASP A 155 -13.15 -2.45 -21.43
CA ASP A 155 -13.96 -2.97 -22.54
C ASP A 155 -14.81 -4.16 -22.06
N SER A 156 -15.63 -3.93 -21.04
CA SER A 156 -16.77 -4.80 -20.76
C SER A 156 -17.99 -4.30 -21.54
N LYS A 157 -17.88 -4.33 -22.87
CA LYS A 157 -19.03 -4.23 -23.78
C LYS A 157 -19.32 -5.62 -24.35
N GLY A 158 -20.27 -6.31 -23.73
CA GLY A 158 -21.06 -7.35 -24.36
C GLY A 158 -20.46 -8.76 -24.41
N THR A 159 -20.56 -9.51 -23.31
CA THR A 159 -20.47 -10.97 -23.36
C THR A 159 -21.82 -11.52 -23.87
N LYS A 160 -21.92 -11.79 -25.18
CA LYS A 160 -22.82 -12.81 -25.69
C LYS A 160 -22.01 -13.96 -26.28
N ALA A 161 -22.05 -15.06 -25.54
CA ALA A 161 -21.96 -16.46 -25.93
C ALA A 161 -21.13 -16.83 -27.18
N ALA A 162 -20.07 -17.61 -26.95
CA ALA A 162 -19.64 -18.64 -27.88
C ALA A 162 -19.23 -19.89 -27.10
N GLU A 163 -20.10 -20.89 -27.07
CA GLU A 163 -19.65 -22.28 -26.96
C GLU A 163 -18.99 -22.68 -28.29
N LYS A 164 -17.78 -23.24 -28.23
CA LYS A 164 -17.46 -24.59 -28.74
C LYS A 164 -15.96 -24.89 -28.68
N SER A 165 -15.68 -26.01 -28.01
CA SER A 165 -14.68 -27.05 -28.31
C SER A 165 -13.51 -26.71 -29.23
N SER A 166 -12.29 -26.95 -28.74
CA SER A 166 -11.31 -27.84 -29.38
C SER A 166 -10.24 -28.29 -28.39
N LYS A 167 -9.73 -29.47 -28.67
CA LYS A 167 -8.90 -30.39 -27.89
C LYS A 167 -7.40 -30.12 -28.04
N ASP A 168 -6.64 -30.69 -27.09
CA ASP A 168 -5.22 -31.12 -27.17
C ASP A 168 -4.16 -29.99 -27.22
N ASP A 169 -3.00 -29.97 -26.55
CA ASP A 169 -2.21 -30.94 -25.77
C ASP A 169 -1.29 -30.12 -24.82
N SER A 170 -1.04 -30.60 -23.60
CA SER A 170 0.18 -30.17 -22.86
C SER A 170 0.67 -31.26 -21.88
N PRO A 171 1.86 -31.84 -22.11
CA PRO A 171 2.32 -33.11 -21.53
C PRO A 171 2.82 -33.07 -20.07
N PHE A 172 2.45 -32.06 -19.29
CA PHE A 172 2.93 -31.91 -17.90
C PHE A 172 1.92 -32.40 -16.83
N GLY A 173 0.76 -32.93 -17.25
CA GLY A 173 -0.36 -33.29 -16.35
C GLY A 173 -0.46 -34.75 -15.91
N VAL A 174 0.32 -35.68 -16.50
CA VAL A 174 0.09 -37.13 -16.29
C VAL A 174 0.77 -37.67 -15.02
N TRP A 175 1.88 -37.07 -14.58
CA TRP A 175 2.67 -37.64 -13.49
C TRP A 175 2.07 -37.48 -12.09
N TRP A 176 1.36 -36.37 -11.83
CA TRP A 176 0.67 -36.16 -10.54
C TRP A 176 -0.60 -37.00 -10.37
N ILE A 177 -1.24 -37.38 -11.48
CA ILE A 177 -2.48 -38.17 -11.47
C ILE A 177 -2.21 -39.60 -11.00
N VAL A 178 -1.11 -40.23 -11.44
CA VAL A 178 -0.75 -41.59 -11.01
C VAL A 178 -0.43 -41.66 -9.50
N GLY A 179 0.19 -40.62 -8.93
CA GLY A 179 0.51 -40.56 -7.50
C GLY A 179 -0.73 -40.44 -6.59
N VAL A 180 -1.75 -39.71 -7.03
CA VAL A 180 -3.00 -39.52 -6.26
C VAL A 180 -3.86 -40.79 -6.26
N PHE A 181 -3.96 -41.50 -7.39
CA PHE A 181 -4.79 -42.71 -7.48
C PHE A 181 -4.16 -43.94 -6.79
N LEU A 182 -2.84 -43.99 -6.62
CA LEU A 182 -2.16 -45.06 -5.88
C LEU A 182 -2.41 -44.98 -4.36
N VAL A 183 -2.49 -43.77 -3.80
CA VAL A 183 -2.70 -43.55 -2.35
C VAL A 183 -4.18 -43.69 -1.96
N ALA A 184 -5.11 -43.32 -2.84
CA ALA A 184 -6.55 -43.48 -2.62
C ALA A 184 -7.03 -44.95 -2.69
N GLY A 185 -6.31 -45.84 -3.39
CA GLY A 185 -6.66 -47.26 -3.53
C GLY A 185 -6.39 -48.12 -2.29
N ILE A 186 -5.46 -47.71 -1.42
CA ILE A 186 -5.09 -48.47 -0.21
C ILE A 186 -6.12 -48.28 0.92
N GLY A 187 -6.80 -47.13 0.97
CA GLY A 187 -7.76 -46.79 2.04
C GLY A 187 -9.15 -47.42 1.90
N ILE A 188 -9.60 -47.70 0.67
CA ILE A 188 -10.98 -48.21 0.41
C ILE A 188 -11.04 -49.74 0.58
N GLY A 189 -9.93 -50.46 0.35
CA GLY A 189 -9.87 -51.93 0.52
C GLY A 189 -9.93 -52.41 1.97
N PHE A 190 -9.49 -51.60 2.94
CA PHE A 190 -9.45 -51.98 4.35
C PHE A 190 -10.79 -51.78 5.09
N LEU A 191 -11.69 -50.93 4.58
CA LEU A 191 -12.99 -50.63 5.20
C LEU A 191 -14.15 -51.50 4.68
N LEU A 192 -13.98 -52.19 3.55
CA LEU A 192 -14.99 -53.12 2.99
C LEU A 192 -14.77 -54.59 3.38
N SER A 193 -13.60 -54.96 3.92
CA SER A 193 -13.31 -56.33 4.37
C SER A 193 -13.68 -56.61 5.84
N GLY A 194 -14.16 -55.62 6.59
CA GLY A 194 -14.51 -55.74 8.02
C GLY A 194 -16.00 -55.87 8.35
N ARG A 195 -16.91 -55.73 7.36
CA ARG A 195 -18.37 -55.71 7.59
C ARG A 195 -19.14 -56.78 6.80
N ARG A 196 -18.52 -57.94 6.63
CA ARG A 196 -19.22 -59.15 6.19
C ARG A 196 -18.58 -60.34 6.86
N ASN A 197 -19.06 -60.62 8.07
CA ASN A 197 -19.18 -61.94 8.71
C ASN A 197 -19.07 -61.80 10.24
N LYS A 198 -20.22 -61.72 10.91
CA LYS A 198 -20.43 -62.52 12.11
C LYS A 198 -21.78 -63.26 11.94
N PRO A 199 -21.85 -64.54 12.31
CA PRO A 199 -23.07 -65.33 12.28
C PRO A 199 -24.15 -64.75 13.20
#